data_AF-A0A293MDP2-F1
#
_entry.id   AF-A0A293MDP2-F1
#
_cell.length_a   1.000
_cell.length_b   1.000
_cell.length_c   1.000
_cell.angle_alpha   90.00
_cell.angle_beta   90.00
_cell.angle_gamma   90.00
#
_symmetry.space_group_name_H-M   'P 1'
#
loop_
_entity.id
_entity.type
_entity.pdbx_description
1 polymer ?
#
loop_
_entity_poly.entity_id
_entity_poly.type
_entity_poly.pdbx_seq_one_letter_code
_entity_poly.pdbx_strand_id
1 'polypeptide(L)'
;MVVALNGVLHKIGPWHLPVLAFLFFRGFPLSFTILLLSFAAPKIDHWCARPAEFQEWTSEEWRNFAIPLEMHKETMRRSQCSMYRIDTTRSEPTALNETVSCTAWEYDRSFYKSNVVTEWDLVCERSWYISMSQSLFMGGIIAGNMMFATISDRYGRRISLVSAVIILTLSGFATILSPTFLVFNFIRLITALGVGAYQSTAITIAMECMSPKRRSFMLLGALGWIAGCTALPWLAYALTDWVILQVVLTLSNLILLALWFIVPESPRWLMTTGKMEKAEVALNTIVSKNKIDNFDVKAIIEERRKLVEKSSDAGRNVSLLDLFKGEKLRKKTILIFISYFAIRFYSRGKNSGKKPSSSSSRTLPPGC
;
A
#
# COMPACT_ATOMS: atom_id res chain seq x y z
N MET A 1 -9.31 -9.41 -35.83
CA MET A 1 -8.48 -8.85 -34.71
C MET A 1 -8.88 -9.19 -33.24
N VAL A 2 -9.78 -8.47 -32.54
CA VAL A 2 -10.04 -8.66 -31.08
C VAL A 2 -10.61 -10.06 -30.77
N VAL A 3 -11.43 -10.58 -31.67
CA VAL A 3 -12.07 -11.90 -31.54
C VAL A 3 -11.04 -13.03 -31.65
N ALA A 4 -10.08 -12.93 -32.57
CA ALA A 4 -9.06 -13.96 -32.81
C ALA A 4 -8.06 -14.06 -31.63
N LEU A 5 -7.53 -12.92 -31.16
CA LEU A 5 -6.64 -12.92 -30.00
C LEU A 5 -7.35 -13.38 -28.72
N ASN A 6 -8.63 -13.03 -28.57
CA ASN A 6 -9.43 -13.54 -27.46
C ASN A 6 -9.64 -15.05 -27.53
N GLY A 7 -9.61 -15.65 -28.73
CA GLY A 7 -9.63 -17.11 -28.92
C GLY A 7 -8.41 -17.79 -28.32
N VAL A 8 -7.20 -17.28 -28.59
CA VAL A 8 -5.94 -17.81 -28.00
C VAL A 8 -5.95 -17.73 -26.48
N LEU A 9 -6.38 -16.59 -25.95
CA LEU A 9 -6.41 -16.31 -24.51
C LEU A 9 -7.66 -16.88 -23.82
N HIS A 10 -8.51 -17.61 -24.53
CA HIS A 10 -9.72 -18.22 -23.96
C HIS A 10 -9.42 -19.53 -23.24
N LYS A 11 -8.57 -20.37 -23.83
CA LYS A 11 -8.16 -21.65 -23.23
C LYS A 11 -7.10 -21.36 -22.17
N ILE A 12 -7.51 -21.42 -20.91
CA ILE A 12 -6.58 -21.36 -19.78
C ILE A 12 -5.77 -22.66 -19.78
N GLY A 13 -4.46 -22.52 -19.67
CA GLY A 13 -3.54 -23.63 -19.69
C GLY A 13 -2.24 -23.26 -18.95
N PRO A 14 -1.22 -24.12 -19.01
CA PRO A 14 0.02 -23.97 -18.25
C PRO A 14 0.72 -22.63 -18.44
N TRP A 15 0.56 -21.97 -19.59
CA TRP A 15 1.14 -20.64 -19.82
C TRP A 15 0.55 -19.56 -18.92
N HIS A 16 -0.70 -19.70 -18.49
CA HIS A 16 -1.38 -18.71 -17.64
C HIS A 16 -1.05 -18.89 -16.15
N LEU A 17 -0.55 -20.06 -15.72
CA LEU A 17 -0.26 -20.35 -14.31
C LEU A 17 0.70 -19.34 -13.67
N PRO A 18 1.82 -18.93 -14.31
CA PRO A 18 2.68 -17.88 -13.76
C PRO A 18 1.97 -16.55 -13.54
N VAL A 19 1.10 -16.14 -14.46
CA VAL A 19 0.34 -14.88 -14.37
C VAL A 19 -0.66 -14.96 -13.22
N LEU A 20 -1.32 -16.10 -13.04
CA LEU A 20 -2.25 -16.36 -11.94
C LEU A 20 -1.54 -16.41 -10.58
N ALA A 21 -0.38 -17.07 -10.51
CA ALA A 21 0.43 -17.11 -9.30
C ALA A 21 0.92 -15.70 -8.93
N PHE A 22 1.45 -14.95 -9.90
CA PHE A 22 1.84 -13.56 -9.72
C PHE A 22 0.67 -12.70 -9.22
N LEU A 23 -0.53 -12.88 -9.78
CA LEU A 23 -1.74 -12.17 -9.33
C LEU A 23 -2.09 -12.43 -7.86
N PHE A 24 -1.87 -13.64 -7.35
CA PHE A 24 -2.13 -13.98 -5.96
C PHE A 24 -1.01 -13.46 -5.05
N PHE A 25 0.25 -13.82 -5.34
CA PHE A 25 1.39 -13.49 -4.50
C PHE A 25 1.69 -11.99 -4.42
N ARG A 26 1.35 -11.21 -5.45
CA ARG A 26 1.45 -9.74 -5.39
C ARG A 26 0.62 -9.11 -4.27
N GLY A 27 -0.44 -9.78 -3.84
CA GLY A 27 -1.37 -9.24 -2.84
C GLY A 27 -0.71 -9.02 -1.48
N PHE A 28 0.22 -9.90 -1.09
CA PHE A 28 0.87 -9.83 0.22
C PHE A 28 1.72 -8.56 0.36
N PRO A 29 2.77 -8.34 -0.46
CA PRO A 29 3.67 -7.21 -0.22
C PRO A 29 2.98 -5.86 -0.46
N LEU A 30 1.98 -5.84 -1.36
CA LEU A 30 1.14 -4.67 -1.59
C LEU A 30 0.32 -4.31 -0.34
N SER A 31 -0.38 -5.29 0.25
CA SER A 31 -1.20 -5.06 1.45
C SER A 31 -0.34 -4.62 2.63
N PHE A 32 0.79 -5.29 2.81
CA PHE A 32 1.78 -4.99 3.83
C PHE A 32 2.27 -3.55 3.72
N THR A 33 2.71 -3.11 2.54
CA THR A 33 3.22 -1.76 2.35
C THR A 33 2.15 -0.68 2.57
N ILE A 34 0.92 -0.92 2.09
CA ILE A 34 -0.17 0.06 2.23
C ILE A 34 -0.64 0.18 3.70
N LEU A 35 -0.65 -0.93 4.43
CA LEU A 35 -1.15 -1.00 5.80
C LEU A 35 -0.05 -0.81 6.86
N LEU A 36 1.22 -0.76 6.47
CA LEU A 36 2.36 -0.63 7.38
C LEU A 36 2.13 0.42 8.47
N LEU A 37 1.70 1.64 8.11
CA LEU A 37 1.54 2.72 9.09
C LEU A 37 0.47 2.40 10.16
N SER A 38 -0.56 1.63 9.81
CA SER A 38 -1.59 1.23 10.76
C SER A 38 -1.08 0.31 11.87
N PHE A 39 0.01 -0.42 11.62
CA PHE A 39 0.65 -1.33 12.58
C PHE A 39 1.94 -0.77 13.16
N ALA A 40 2.66 0.06 12.38
CA ALA A 40 3.89 0.70 12.78
C ALA A 40 3.67 1.98 13.60
N ALA A 41 2.50 2.63 13.50
CA ALA A 41 2.14 3.82 14.27
C ALA A 41 0.80 3.63 15.02
N PRO A 42 0.68 2.62 15.90
CA PRO A 42 -0.52 2.44 16.71
C PRO A 42 -0.66 3.57 17.73
N LYS A 43 -1.89 3.87 18.14
CA LYS A 43 -2.11 4.74 19.30
C LYS A 43 -1.70 3.99 20.55
N ILE A 44 -0.72 4.53 21.25
CA ILE A 44 -0.20 4.01 22.52
C ILE A 44 -0.51 4.98 23.65
N ASP A 45 -0.67 4.43 24.84
CA ASP A 45 -0.79 5.25 26.03
C ASP A 45 0.56 5.86 26.39
N HIS A 46 0.51 7.14 26.74
CA HIS A 46 1.67 7.98 26.99
C HIS A 46 1.34 9.02 28.06
N TRP A 47 2.37 9.54 28.70
CA TRP A 47 2.31 10.57 29.73
C TRP A 47 3.57 11.45 29.67
N CYS A 48 3.55 12.61 30.33
CA CYS A 48 4.74 13.48 30.38
C CYS A 48 5.91 12.75 31.08
N ALA A 49 7.10 12.85 30.50
CA ALA A 49 8.30 12.22 31.04
C ALA A 49 8.72 12.83 32.38
N ARG A 50 9.35 12.00 33.23
CA ARG A 50 9.93 12.45 34.51
C ARG A 50 11.17 13.35 34.26
N PRO A 51 11.25 14.53 34.90
CA PRO A 51 12.48 15.30 34.99
C PRO A 51 13.62 14.49 35.62
N ALA A 52 14.86 14.94 35.44
CA ALA A 52 16.04 14.23 35.93
C ALA A 52 16.02 14.02 37.45
N GLU A 53 15.40 14.94 38.17
CA GLU A 53 15.26 14.95 39.63
C GLU A 53 14.32 13.85 40.16
N PHE A 54 13.45 13.29 39.31
CA PHE A 54 12.45 12.28 39.70
C PHE A 54 12.68 10.92 39.03
N GLN A 55 13.89 10.65 38.53
CA GLN A 55 14.21 9.38 37.87
C GLN A 55 14.14 8.17 38.82
N GLU A 56 14.35 8.38 40.12
CA GLU A 56 14.26 7.33 41.15
C GLU A 56 12.82 6.88 41.42
N TRP A 57 11.84 7.76 41.18
CA TRP A 57 10.43 7.46 41.42
C TRP A 57 9.92 6.46 40.39
N THR A 58 8.96 5.62 40.74
CA THR A 58 8.31 4.76 39.75
C THR A 58 7.42 5.56 38.80
N SER A 59 7.17 5.05 37.58
CA SER A 59 6.25 5.69 36.64
C SER A 59 4.81 5.79 37.20
N GLU A 60 4.42 4.96 38.18
CA GLU A 60 3.11 5.08 38.84
C GLU A 60 3.05 6.22 39.83
N GLU A 61 4.05 6.35 40.70
CA GLU A 61 4.16 7.45 41.66
C GLU A 61 4.19 8.80 40.95
N TRP A 62 5.00 8.89 39.88
CA TRP A 62 5.05 10.08 39.04
C TRP A 62 3.69 10.44 38.43
N ARG A 63 2.98 9.45 37.87
CA ARG A 63 1.66 9.68 37.27
C ARG A 63 0.61 10.09 38.30
N ASN A 64 0.74 9.65 39.55
CA ASN A 64 -0.15 10.06 40.63
C ASN A 64 0.12 11.50 41.09
N PHE A 65 1.39 11.92 41.06
CA PHE A 65 1.83 13.23 41.55
C PHE A 65 1.71 14.34 40.50
N ALA A 66 2.20 14.10 39.29
CA ALA A 66 2.43 15.15 38.29
C ALA A 66 1.34 15.26 37.22
N ILE A 67 0.49 14.24 37.02
CA ILE A 67 -0.44 14.19 35.88
C ILE A 67 -1.87 14.49 36.33
N PRO A 68 -2.52 15.56 35.81
CA PRO A 68 -3.89 15.92 36.17
C PRO A 68 -4.91 14.89 35.67
N LEU A 69 -6.02 14.79 36.40
CA LEU A 69 -7.19 14.03 35.96
C LEU A 69 -8.13 14.93 35.16
N GLU A 70 -8.41 14.55 33.93
CA GLU A 70 -9.35 15.22 33.04
C GLU A 70 -10.61 14.37 32.83
N MET A 71 -11.76 15.03 32.73
CA MET A 71 -13.02 14.36 32.42
C MET A 71 -13.12 14.13 30.93
N HIS A 72 -12.99 12.87 30.50
CA HIS A 72 -13.09 12.49 29.09
C HIS A 72 -14.25 11.51 28.88
N LYS A 73 -15.32 11.97 28.20
CA LYS A 73 -16.53 11.17 27.89
C LYS A 73 -17.07 10.43 29.12
N GLU A 74 -17.36 11.18 30.19
CA GLU A 74 -17.95 10.68 31.44
C GLU A 74 -17.04 9.77 32.30
N THR A 75 -15.78 9.57 31.89
CA THR A 75 -14.77 8.86 32.69
C THR A 75 -13.63 9.81 33.07
N MET A 76 -13.19 9.74 34.34
CA MET A 76 -11.99 10.45 34.78
C MET A 76 -10.76 9.70 34.26
N ARG A 77 -9.99 10.34 33.38
CA ARG A 77 -8.75 9.79 32.83
C ARG A 77 -7.62 10.79 33.08
N ARG A 78 -6.42 10.28 33.34
CA ARG A 78 -5.22 11.13 33.36
C ARG A 78 -5.02 11.81 32.01
N SER A 79 -4.63 13.08 32.04
CA SER A 79 -4.22 13.78 30.83
C SER A 79 -3.01 13.10 30.21
N GLN A 80 -2.98 13.02 28.88
CA GLN A 80 -1.86 12.44 28.15
C GLN A 80 -0.87 13.50 27.67
N CYS A 81 -1.25 14.78 27.75
CA CYS A 81 -0.55 15.88 27.09
C CYS A 81 -0.21 17.07 28.01
N SER A 82 -0.74 17.07 29.23
CA SER A 82 -0.46 18.10 30.24
C SER A 82 0.02 17.48 31.55
N MET A 83 0.83 18.24 32.29
CA MET A 83 1.24 17.94 33.66
C MET A 83 1.10 19.17 34.54
N TYR A 84 1.00 18.96 35.85
CA TYR A 84 1.12 20.05 36.81
C TYR A 84 2.51 20.66 36.75
N ARG A 85 2.59 21.98 36.93
CA ARG A 85 3.84 22.69 37.08
C ARG A 85 4.47 22.31 38.42
N ILE A 86 5.71 21.85 38.41
CA ILE A 86 6.39 21.38 39.62
C ILE A 86 7.34 22.47 40.11
N ASP A 87 7.23 22.83 41.38
CA ASP A 87 8.17 23.70 42.06
C ASP A 87 9.18 22.84 42.84
N THR A 88 10.43 22.84 42.37
CA THR A 88 11.56 22.11 42.96
C THR A 88 12.43 22.99 43.87
N THR A 89 12.09 24.27 44.04
CA THR A 89 12.87 25.18 44.91
C THR A 89 12.62 24.95 46.40
N ARG A 90 11.56 24.22 46.73
CA ARG A 90 11.19 23.83 48.09
C ARG A 90 11.91 22.56 48.49
N SER A 91 12.08 22.36 49.80
CA SER A 91 12.66 21.13 50.38
C SER A 91 11.89 19.88 50.00
N GLU A 92 10.58 19.99 49.76
CA GLU A 92 9.76 18.95 49.16
C GLU A 92 9.18 19.44 47.83
N PRO A 93 9.34 18.67 46.73
CA PRO A 93 8.79 19.04 45.45
C PRO A 93 7.27 19.12 45.53
N THR A 94 6.70 20.23 45.07
CA THR A 94 5.25 20.47 45.14
C THR A 94 4.66 20.65 43.75
N ALA A 95 3.57 19.92 43.45
CA ALA A 95 2.77 20.15 42.25
C ALA A 95 1.85 21.36 42.45
N LEU A 96 2.00 22.37 41.59
CA LEU A 96 1.16 23.58 41.56
C LEU A 96 -0.16 23.29 40.82
N ASN A 97 -1.22 24.04 41.15
CA ASN A 97 -2.52 23.95 40.48
C ASN A 97 -2.53 24.53 39.04
N GLU A 98 -1.37 24.92 38.50
CA GLU A 98 -1.20 25.36 37.12
C GLU A 98 -0.73 24.20 36.25
N THR A 99 -1.34 24.00 35.08
CA THR A 99 -0.97 22.94 34.14
C THR A 99 -0.10 23.49 33.00
N VAL A 100 0.87 22.69 32.56
CA VAL A 100 1.78 22.98 31.46
C VAL A 100 1.81 21.82 30.46
N SER A 101 2.08 22.11 29.19
CA SER A 101 2.22 21.09 28.15
C SER A 101 3.48 20.24 28.36
N CYS A 102 3.40 18.93 28.08
CA CYS A 102 4.58 18.07 28.13
C CYS A 102 5.66 18.51 27.12
N THR A 103 6.92 18.48 27.52
CA THR A 103 8.08 18.69 26.62
C THR A 103 8.72 17.37 26.15
N ALA A 104 8.57 16.31 26.95
CA ALA A 104 9.06 14.96 26.68
C ALA A 104 8.01 13.94 27.15
N TRP A 105 8.08 12.72 26.61
CA TRP A 105 7.06 11.68 26.84
C TRP A 105 7.65 10.35 27.29
N GLU A 106 6.94 9.69 28.18
CA GLU A 106 7.10 8.28 28.49
C GLU A 106 5.93 7.50 27.91
N TYR A 107 6.21 6.28 27.45
CA TYR A 107 5.27 5.45 26.69
C TYR A 107 5.07 4.11 27.38
N ASP A 108 3.85 3.59 27.31
CA ASP A 108 3.60 2.21 27.70
C ASP A 108 4.24 1.24 26.69
N ARG A 109 5.28 0.53 27.15
CA ARG A 109 6.04 -0.48 26.38
C ARG A 109 5.66 -1.92 26.73
N SER A 110 4.52 -2.13 27.40
CA SER A 110 4.03 -3.47 27.77
C SER A 110 3.89 -4.43 26.58
N PHE A 111 3.45 -3.90 25.43
CA PHE A 111 3.26 -4.69 24.20
C PHE A 111 4.26 -4.33 23.09
N TYR A 112 4.41 -3.05 22.76
CA TYR A 112 5.28 -2.59 21.68
C TYR A 112 6.68 -2.26 22.21
N LYS A 113 7.73 -2.81 21.57
CA LYS A 113 9.12 -2.50 21.91
C LYS A 113 9.53 -1.12 21.37
N SER A 114 9.28 -0.90 20.08
CA SER A 114 9.45 0.40 19.41
C SER A 114 8.39 0.53 18.31
N ASN A 115 7.88 1.74 18.12
CA ASN A 115 7.00 2.09 17.03
C ASN A 115 7.29 3.52 16.51
N VAL A 116 6.74 3.84 15.35
CA VAL A 116 6.93 5.14 14.67
C VAL A 116 6.47 6.32 15.54
N VAL A 117 5.51 6.11 16.44
CA VAL A 117 5.04 7.17 17.35
C VAL A 117 6.06 7.44 18.44
N THR A 118 6.63 6.39 19.05
CA THR A 118 7.66 6.51 20.10
C THR A 118 9.00 6.98 19.58
N GLU A 119 9.32 6.73 18.31
CA GLU A 119 10.62 7.07 17.72
C GLU A 119 10.76 8.58 17.48
N TRP A 120 9.65 9.27 17.16
CA TRP A 120 9.63 10.68 16.77
C TRP A 120 8.63 11.52 17.56
N ASP A 121 8.19 11.03 18.72
CA ASP A 121 7.27 11.69 19.64
C ASP A 121 6.02 12.28 18.96
N LEU A 122 5.33 11.44 18.16
CA LEU A 122 4.20 11.86 17.33
C LEU A 122 2.87 11.87 18.12
N VAL A 123 2.89 12.45 19.31
CA VAL A 123 1.74 12.53 20.22
C VAL A 123 1.25 13.97 20.40
N CYS A 124 0.09 14.13 21.04
CA CYS A 124 -0.49 15.45 21.37
C CYS A 124 -0.58 16.38 20.15
N GLU A 125 0.07 17.55 20.19
CA GLU A 125 0.11 18.53 19.10
C GLU A 125 0.69 17.99 17.79
N ARG A 126 1.53 16.95 17.86
CA ARG A 126 2.15 16.31 16.69
C ARG A 126 1.38 15.08 16.19
N SER A 127 0.29 14.69 16.83
CA SER A 127 -0.48 13.49 16.45
C SER A 127 -1.05 13.54 15.03
N TRP A 128 -1.34 14.74 14.51
CA TRP A 128 -1.86 14.92 13.15
C TRP A 128 -0.84 14.58 12.06
N TYR A 129 0.46 14.56 12.38
CA TYR A 129 1.53 14.18 11.46
C TYR A 129 1.38 12.75 10.93
N ILE A 130 0.80 11.84 11.71
CA ILE A 130 0.51 10.47 11.28
C ILE A 130 -0.55 10.49 10.16
N SER A 131 -1.61 11.28 10.32
CA SER A 131 -2.67 11.45 9.31
C SER A 131 -2.15 12.15 8.05
N MET A 132 -1.26 13.13 8.21
CA MET A 132 -0.57 13.79 7.10
C MET A 132 0.28 12.78 6.33
N SER A 133 1.07 11.95 7.03
CA SER A 133 1.90 10.89 6.43
C SER A 133 1.07 9.93 5.57
N GLN A 134 -0.09 9.49 6.09
CA GLN A 134 -0.99 8.64 5.33
C GLN A 134 -1.57 9.33 4.08
N SER A 135 -1.84 10.64 4.18
CA SER A 135 -2.35 11.44 3.06
C SER A 135 -1.29 11.63 1.97
N LEU A 136 -0.05 11.94 2.36
CA LEU A 136 1.10 12.02 1.45
C LEU A 136 1.34 10.69 0.75
N PHE A 137 1.29 9.59 1.49
CA PHE A 137 1.41 8.25 0.92
C PHE A 137 0.32 7.96 -0.12
N MET A 138 -0.93 8.32 0.15
CA MET A 138 -2.02 8.17 -0.84
C MET A 138 -1.82 9.08 -2.07
N GLY A 139 -1.34 10.30 -1.87
CA GLY A 139 -0.96 11.21 -2.96
C GLY A 139 0.15 10.63 -3.84
N GLY A 140 1.17 10.02 -3.23
CA GLY A 140 2.24 9.31 -3.94
C GLY A 140 1.72 8.15 -4.78
N ILE A 141 0.75 7.36 -4.30
CA ILE A 141 0.13 6.29 -5.10
C ILE A 141 -0.54 6.87 -6.36
N ILE A 142 -1.24 8.00 -6.24
CA ILE A 142 -1.90 8.65 -7.38
C ILE A 142 -0.87 9.13 -8.40
N ALA A 143 0.17 9.83 -7.93
CA ALA A 143 1.26 10.29 -8.80
C ALA A 143 1.96 9.11 -9.51
N GLY A 144 2.24 8.03 -8.78
CA GLY A 144 2.86 6.82 -9.31
C GLY A 144 2.02 6.15 -10.39
N ASN A 145 0.71 6.01 -10.16
CA ASN A 145 -0.23 5.50 -11.16
C ASN A 145 -0.19 6.32 -12.46
N MET A 146 -0.19 7.65 -12.35
CA MET A 146 -0.23 8.53 -13.52
C MET A 146 1.08 8.50 -14.32
N MET A 147 2.21 8.56 -13.63
CA MET A 147 3.53 8.47 -14.27
C MET A 147 3.73 7.12 -14.95
N PHE A 148 3.50 6.02 -14.24
CA PHE A 148 3.78 4.69 -14.76
C PHE A 148 2.71 4.15 -15.70
N ALA A 149 1.51 4.72 -15.74
CA ALA A 149 0.57 4.46 -16.84
C ALA A 149 1.21 4.80 -18.19
N THR A 150 1.81 5.98 -18.30
CA THR A 150 2.48 6.41 -19.55
C THR A 150 3.73 5.58 -19.87
N ILE A 151 4.53 5.26 -18.85
CA ILE A 151 5.75 4.44 -19.00
C ILE A 151 5.37 3.02 -19.43
N SER A 152 4.37 2.40 -18.79
CA SER A 152 3.88 1.06 -19.13
C SER A 152 3.37 0.97 -20.56
N ASP A 153 2.68 2.01 -21.03
CA ASP A 153 2.18 2.09 -22.40
C ASP A 153 3.26 2.29 -23.45
N ARG A 154 4.31 3.06 -23.14
CA ARG A 154 5.40 3.33 -24.08
C ARG A 154 6.49 2.26 -24.10
N TYR A 155 6.94 1.83 -22.93
CA TYR A 155 8.10 0.94 -22.79
C TYR A 155 7.72 -0.53 -22.55
N GLY A 156 6.49 -0.80 -22.14
CA GLY A 156 5.99 -2.15 -21.90
C GLY A 156 5.67 -2.41 -20.44
N ARG A 157 4.85 -3.43 -20.20
CA ARG A 157 4.31 -3.72 -18.87
C ARG A 157 5.40 -4.33 -18.00
N ARG A 158 6.25 -5.18 -18.58
CA ARG A 158 7.33 -5.86 -17.86
C ARG A 158 8.37 -4.88 -17.32
N ILE A 159 8.81 -3.90 -18.12
CA ILE A 159 9.81 -2.89 -17.71
C ILE A 159 9.23 -1.98 -16.61
N SER A 160 7.98 -1.54 -16.78
CA SER A 160 7.27 -0.73 -15.79
C SER A 160 7.14 -1.47 -14.44
N LEU A 161 6.84 -2.77 -14.46
CA LEU A 161 6.79 -3.59 -13.24
C LEU A 161 8.14 -3.71 -12.53
N VAL A 162 9.23 -4.00 -13.26
CA VAL A 162 10.56 -4.16 -12.65
C VAL A 162 11.02 -2.87 -12.00
N SER A 163 10.92 -1.77 -12.73
CA SER A 163 11.31 -0.46 -12.22
C SER A 163 10.50 -0.09 -10.97
N ALA A 164 9.19 -0.38 -10.95
CA ALA A 164 8.35 -0.18 -9.77
C ALA A 164 8.79 -1.01 -8.57
N VAL A 165 9.10 -2.30 -8.75
CA VAL A 165 9.54 -3.19 -7.65
C VAL A 165 10.93 -2.80 -7.16
N ILE A 166 11.84 -2.37 -8.04
CA ILE A 166 13.16 -1.85 -7.64
C ILE A 166 13.00 -0.61 -6.78
N ILE A 167 12.19 0.37 -7.22
CA ILE A 167 11.90 1.58 -6.44
C ILE A 167 11.35 1.20 -5.07
N LEU A 168 10.35 0.31 -5.03
CA LEU A 168 9.69 -0.16 -3.80
C LEU A 168 10.68 -0.82 -2.82
N THR A 169 11.59 -1.63 -3.35
CA THR A 169 12.55 -2.39 -2.53
C THR A 169 13.63 -1.47 -1.98
N LEU A 170 14.22 -0.62 -2.83
CA LEU A 170 15.26 0.32 -2.41
C LEU A 170 14.72 1.35 -1.42
N SER A 171 13.53 1.90 -1.67
CA SER A 171 12.89 2.82 -0.73
C SER A 171 12.46 2.12 0.56
N GLY A 172 12.07 0.85 0.50
CA GLY A 172 11.79 0.01 1.67
C GLY A 172 12.99 -0.10 2.62
N PHE A 173 14.18 -0.39 2.08
CA PHE A 173 15.43 -0.40 2.84
C PHE A 173 15.83 0.99 3.34
N ALA A 174 15.68 2.02 2.51
CA ALA A 174 15.98 3.39 2.92
C ALA A 174 15.07 3.86 4.07
N THR A 175 13.83 3.37 4.15
CA THR A 175 12.88 3.71 5.23
C THR A 175 13.40 3.22 6.59
N ILE A 176 14.14 2.11 6.64
CA ILE A 176 14.72 1.58 7.87
C ILE A 176 15.80 2.52 8.41
N LEU A 177 16.55 3.16 7.51
CA LEU A 177 17.68 4.04 7.85
C LEU A 177 17.25 5.49 8.07
N SER A 178 15.94 5.79 8.12
CA SER A 178 15.47 7.18 8.22
C SER A 178 15.77 7.77 9.60
N PRO A 179 16.58 8.84 9.70
CA PRO A 179 16.93 9.43 11.01
C PRO A 179 15.83 10.36 11.54
N THR A 180 15.01 10.94 10.66
CA THR A 180 13.97 11.89 11.03
C THR A 180 12.65 11.56 10.36
N PHE A 181 11.55 12.00 10.99
CA PHE A 181 10.20 11.79 10.46
C PHE A 181 9.99 12.43 9.07
N LEU A 182 10.68 13.54 8.76
CA LEU A 182 10.59 14.17 7.44
C LEU A 182 11.23 13.28 6.36
N VAL A 183 12.41 12.73 6.62
CA VAL A 183 13.09 11.80 5.71
C VAL A 183 12.25 10.54 5.54
N PHE A 184 11.68 10.01 6.63
CA PHE A 184 10.74 8.89 6.60
C PHE A 184 9.55 9.16 5.65
N ASN A 185 8.92 10.33 5.74
CA ASN A 185 7.79 10.69 4.87
C ASN A 185 8.20 10.84 3.40
N PHE A 186 9.36 11.45 3.14
CA PHE A 186 9.87 11.61 1.79
C PHE A 186 10.15 10.25 1.13
N ILE A 187 10.82 9.35 1.84
CA ILE A 187 11.09 8.00 1.35
C ILE A 187 9.77 7.23 1.17
N ARG A 188 8.81 7.37 2.09
CA ARG A 188 7.48 6.77 1.93
C ARG A 188 6.72 7.31 0.72
N LEU A 189 6.89 8.57 0.36
CA LEU A 189 6.32 9.12 -0.88
C LEU A 189 6.92 8.41 -2.10
N ILE A 190 8.23 8.14 -2.10
CA ILE A 190 8.89 7.36 -3.16
C ILE A 190 8.38 5.92 -3.18
N THR A 191 8.25 5.28 -2.01
CA THR A 191 7.64 3.94 -1.87
C THR A 191 6.23 3.94 -2.47
N ALA A 192 5.42 4.96 -2.17
CA ALA A 192 4.07 5.11 -2.68
C ALA A 192 4.01 5.24 -4.22
N LEU A 193 4.96 5.96 -4.83
CA LEU A 193 5.08 6.03 -6.30
C LEU A 193 5.27 4.61 -6.87
N GLY A 194 6.19 3.83 -6.28
CA GLY A 194 6.43 2.44 -6.66
C GLY A 194 5.21 1.54 -6.46
N VAL A 195 4.48 1.70 -5.35
CA VAL A 195 3.22 0.96 -5.08
C VAL A 195 2.17 1.24 -6.14
N GLY A 196 1.94 2.50 -6.51
CA GLY A 196 0.98 2.86 -7.56
C GLY A 196 1.38 2.26 -8.91
N ALA A 197 2.63 2.48 -9.32
CA ALA A 197 3.19 1.94 -10.54
C ALA A 197 3.03 0.41 -10.66
N TYR A 198 3.37 -0.29 -9.58
CA TYR A 198 3.25 -1.73 -9.48
C TYR A 198 1.80 -2.18 -9.58
N GLN A 199 0.90 -1.56 -8.81
CA GLN A 199 -0.50 -1.96 -8.74
C GLN A 199 -1.21 -1.82 -10.08
N SER A 200 -1.05 -0.67 -10.73
CA SER A 200 -1.67 -0.37 -12.02
C SER A 200 -1.15 -1.29 -13.13
N THR A 201 0.17 -1.48 -13.20
CA THR A 201 0.79 -2.32 -14.24
C THR A 201 0.47 -3.80 -14.02
N ALA A 202 0.43 -4.29 -12.78
CA ALA A 202 0.15 -5.68 -12.45
C ALA A 202 -1.29 -6.09 -12.81
N ILE A 203 -2.27 -5.20 -12.62
CA ILE A 203 -3.65 -5.46 -13.05
C ILE A 203 -3.73 -5.42 -14.58
N THR A 204 -3.02 -4.48 -15.21
CA THR A 204 -3.03 -4.32 -16.67
C THR A 204 -2.48 -5.54 -17.38
N ILE A 205 -1.31 -6.05 -16.97
CA ILE A 205 -0.69 -7.23 -17.57
C ILE A 205 -1.60 -8.47 -17.44
N ALA A 206 -2.22 -8.65 -16.28
CA ALA A 206 -3.17 -9.73 -16.05
C ALA A 206 -4.42 -9.61 -16.94
N MET A 207 -5.01 -8.42 -17.04
CA MET A 207 -6.15 -8.15 -17.92
C MET A 207 -5.82 -8.41 -19.39
N GLU A 208 -4.59 -8.11 -19.80
CA GLU A 208 -4.12 -8.25 -21.17
C GLU A 208 -3.77 -9.69 -21.55
N CYS A 209 -3.30 -10.48 -20.60
CA CYS A 209 -3.04 -11.91 -20.78
C CYS A 209 -4.30 -12.78 -20.69
N MET A 210 -5.47 -12.19 -20.40
CA MET A 210 -6.72 -12.92 -20.26
C MET A 210 -7.78 -12.50 -21.28
N SER A 211 -8.55 -13.47 -21.77
CA SER A 211 -9.77 -13.21 -22.53
C SER A 211 -10.86 -12.57 -21.64
N PRO A 212 -11.74 -11.70 -22.20
CA PRO A 212 -12.81 -11.04 -21.42
C PRO A 212 -13.71 -12.00 -20.64
N LYS A 213 -14.02 -13.19 -21.19
CA LYS A 213 -14.87 -14.20 -20.55
C LYS A 213 -14.24 -14.87 -19.33
N ARG A 214 -12.90 -14.83 -19.21
CA ARG A 214 -12.14 -15.46 -18.12
C ARG A 214 -11.59 -14.44 -17.13
N ARG A 215 -12.03 -13.18 -17.19
CA ARG A 215 -11.59 -12.12 -16.27
C ARG A 215 -12.03 -12.34 -14.82
N SER A 216 -12.92 -13.30 -14.54
CA SER A 216 -13.24 -13.72 -13.17
C SER A 216 -12.01 -14.21 -12.39
N PHE A 217 -11.00 -14.77 -13.06
CA PHE A 217 -9.75 -15.18 -12.42
C PHE A 217 -8.94 -14.01 -11.83
N MET A 218 -9.24 -12.76 -12.19
CA MET A 218 -8.66 -11.58 -11.52
C MET A 218 -9.05 -11.51 -10.05
N LEU A 219 -10.14 -12.19 -9.63
CA LEU A 219 -10.52 -12.32 -8.22
C LEU A 219 -9.42 -12.99 -7.39
N LEU A 220 -8.55 -13.81 -7.98
CA LEU A 220 -7.37 -14.36 -7.28
C LEU A 220 -6.47 -13.26 -6.71
N GLY A 221 -6.36 -12.13 -7.39
CA GLY A 221 -5.61 -10.99 -6.86
C GLY A 221 -6.30 -10.30 -5.69
N ALA A 222 -7.63 -10.32 -5.64
CA ALA A 222 -8.37 -9.86 -4.47
C ALA A 222 -8.19 -10.84 -3.29
N LEU A 223 -8.19 -12.15 -3.56
CA LEU A 223 -7.92 -13.17 -2.53
C LEU A 223 -6.50 -13.03 -1.96
N GLY A 224 -5.50 -12.80 -2.81
CA GLY A 224 -4.13 -12.54 -2.37
C GLY A 224 -4.02 -11.28 -1.51
N TRP A 225 -4.75 -10.21 -1.87
CA TRP A 225 -4.83 -8.99 -1.06
C TRP A 225 -5.47 -9.26 0.32
N ILE A 226 -6.58 -10.00 0.35
CA ILE A 226 -7.26 -10.36 1.60
C ILE A 226 -6.33 -11.21 2.48
N ALA A 227 -5.67 -12.22 1.91
CA ALA A 227 -4.72 -13.06 2.61
C ALA A 227 -3.56 -12.25 3.23
N GLY A 228 -3.05 -11.25 2.50
CA GLY A 228 -2.07 -10.31 3.03
C GLY A 228 -2.63 -9.44 4.16
N CYS A 229 -3.81 -8.83 3.99
CA CYS A 229 -4.47 -8.07 5.04
C CYS A 229 -4.72 -8.89 6.31
N THR A 230 -5.02 -10.20 6.18
CA THR A 230 -5.22 -11.08 7.33
C THR A 230 -3.91 -11.54 7.96
N ALA A 231 -2.85 -11.70 7.18
CA ALA A 231 -1.54 -12.13 7.68
C ALA A 231 -0.81 -11.01 8.44
N LEU A 232 -0.97 -9.74 8.02
CA LEU A 232 -0.23 -8.62 8.59
C LEU A 232 -0.47 -8.40 10.09
N PRO A 233 -1.71 -8.46 10.64
CA PRO A 233 -1.94 -8.37 12.08
C PRO A 233 -1.20 -9.44 12.88
N TRP A 234 -1.16 -10.68 12.39
CA TRP A 234 -0.43 -11.77 13.05
C TRP A 234 1.08 -11.51 13.05
N LEU A 235 1.62 -11.02 11.93
CA LEU A 235 3.01 -10.61 11.85
C LEU A 235 3.32 -9.44 12.80
N ALA A 236 2.46 -8.43 12.86
CA ALA A 236 2.63 -7.29 13.77
C ALA A 236 2.49 -7.69 15.25
N TYR A 237 1.68 -8.71 15.56
CA TYR A 237 1.60 -9.27 16.90
C TYR A 237 2.89 -10.00 17.31
N ALA A 238 3.47 -10.76 16.38
CA ALA A 238 4.74 -11.46 16.61
C ALA A 238 5.96 -10.50 16.62
N LEU A 239 5.91 -9.44 15.80
CA LEU A 239 6.98 -8.47 15.60
C LEU A 239 6.58 -7.13 16.20
N THR A 240 6.95 -6.92 17.46
CA THR A 240 6.60 -5.72 18.23
C THR A 240 7.52 -4.52 17.97
N ASP A 241 8.48 -4.68 17.06
CA ASP A 241 9.41 -3.64 16.60
C ASP A 241 9.08 -3.29 15.14
N TRP A 242 8.78 -2.02 14.90
CA TRP A 242 8.40 -1.52 13.57
C TRP A 242 9.52 -1.62 12.53
N VAL A 243 10.79 -1.58 12.94
CA VAL A 243 11.95 -1.71 12.05
C VAL A 243 12.04 -3.15 11.54
N ILE A 244 11.89 -4.13 12.44
CA ILE A 244 11.89 -5.55 12.07
C ILE A 244 10.69 -5.84 11.18
N LEU A 245 9.52 -5.28 11.49
CA LEU A 245 8.34 -5.38 10.64
C LEU A 245 8.65 -4.86 9.23
N GLN A 246 9.24 -3.65 9.11
CA GLN A 246 9.65 -3.05 7.84
C GLN A 246 10.66 -3.89 7.05
N VAL A 247 11.62 -4.54 7.74
CA VAL A 247 12.56 -5.48 7.11
C VAL A 247 11.82 -6.66 6.50
N VAL A 248 10.93 -7.31 7.25
CA VAL A 248 10.14 -8.44 6.75
C VAL A 248 9.28 -8.04 5.56
N LEU A 249 8.67 -6.85 5.60
CA LEU A 249 7.92 -6.32 4.46
C LEU A 249 8.82 -6.12 3.24
N THR A 250 9.99 -5.53 3.42
CA THR A 250 10.92 -5.25 2.32
C THR A 250 11.46 -6.55 1.72
N LEU A 251 11.75 -7.56 2.53
CA LEU A 251 12.14 -8.89 2.05
C LEU A 251 11.02 -9.57 1.26
N SER A 252 9.75 -9.38 1.64
CA SER A 252 8.62 -9.92 0.87
C SER A 252 8.53 -9.33 -0.54
N ASN A 253 9.06 -8.11 -0.77
CA ASN A 253 9.15 -7.53 -2.12
C ASN A 253 10.18 -8.25 -3.00
N LEU A 254 11.23 -8.84 -2.44
CA LEU A 254 12.23 -9.60 -3.22
C LEU A 254 11.62 -10.84 -3.86
N ILE A 255 10.63 -11.47 -3.22
CA ILE A 255 9.87 -12.58 -3.79
C ILE A 255 9.15 -12.14 -5.07
N LEU A 256 8.63 -10.91 -5.12
CA LEU A 256 8.01 -10.36 -6.33
C LEU A 256 9.02 -10.17 -7.45
N LEU A 257 10.25 -9.79 -7.09
CA LEU A 257 11.35 -9.64 -8.04
C LEU A 257 11.79 -10.99 -8.61
N ALA A 258 11.72 -12.08 -7.83
CA ALA A 258 11.92 -13.44 -8.35
C ALA A 258 10.78 -13.88 -9.28
N LEU A 259 9.52 -13.55 -8.94
CA LEU A 259 8.36 -13.88 -9.77
C LEU A 259 8.39 -13.17 -11.14
N TRP A 260 9.12 -12.06 -11.28
CA TRP A 260 9.31 -11.37 -12.57
C TRP A 260 9.91 -12.25 -13.67
N PHE A 261 10.84 -13.14 -13.34
CA PHE A 261 11.50 -14.00 -14.34
C PHE A 261 10.50 -14.89 -15.08
N ILE A 262 9.35 -15.14 -14.47
CA ILE A 262 8.33 -16.07 -14.93
C ILE A 262 7.19 -15.33 -15.67
N VAL A 263 7.02 -14.02 -15.46
CA VAL A 263 5.92 -13.25 -16.05
C VAL A 263 6.24 -12.85 -17.50
N PRO A 264 5.45 -13.31 -18.49
CA PRO A 264 5.64 -12.94 -19.88
C PRO A 264 5.25 -11.48 -20.13
N GLU A 265 5.79 -10.88 -21.18
CA GLU A 265 5.29 -9.57 -21.65
C GLU A 265 3.89 -9.72 -22.26
N SER A 266 3.11 -8.64 -22.19
CA SER A 266 1.73 -8.63 -22.70
C SER A 266 1.66 -8.90 -24.22
N PRO A 267 0.98 -9.98 -24.67
CA PRO A 267 0.79 -10.25 -26.09
C PRO A 267 -0.02 -9.14 -26.78
N ARG A 268 -1.00 -8.56 -26.08
CA ARG A 268 -1.81 -7.44 -26.59
C ARG A 268 -0.95 -6.21 -26.84
N TRP A 269 -0.08 -5.86 -25.90
CA TRP A 269 0.78 -4.70 -26.03
C TRP A 269 1.77 -4.85 -27.20
N LEU A 270 2.37 -6.03 -27.36
CA LEU A 270 3.27 -6.31 -28.48
C LEU A 270 2.57 -6.12 -29.84
N MET A 271 1.31 -6.58 -29.93
CA MET A 271 0.47 -6.42 -31.13
C MET A 271 0.06 -4.97 -31.40
N THR A 272 -0.17 -4.17 -30.37
CA THR A 272 -0.58 -2.76 -30.53
C THR A 272 0.60 -1.82 -30.77
N THR A 273 1.79 -2.17 -30.28
CA THR A 273 3.00 -1.35 -30.44
C THR A 273 3.82 -1.68 -31.69
N GLY A 274 3.34 -2.59 -32.54
CA GLY A 274 4.00 -2.93 -33.81
C GLY A 274 5.17 -3.92 -33.68
N LYS A 275 5.41 -4.50 -32.49
CA LYS A 275 6.49 -5.48 -32.26
C LYS A 275 6.08 -6.87 -32.72
N MET A 276 5.80 -7.02 -34.02
CA MET A 276 5.15 -8.20 -34.60
C MET A 276 5.92 -9.50 -34.42
N GLU A 277 7.24 -9.49 -34.57
CA GLU A 277 8.08 -10.69 -34.37
C GLU A 277 7.99 -11.22 -32.93
N LYS A 278 8.08 -10.32 -31.95
CA LYS A 278 7.94 -10.68 -30.53
C LYS A 278 6.52 -11.15 -30.21
N ALA A 279 5.52 -10.54 -30.84
CA ALA A 279 4.13 -10.97 -30.69
C ALA A 279 3.90 -12.38 -31.26
N GLU A 280 4.48 -12.69 -32.42
CA GLU A 280 4.39 -14.02 -33.04
C GLU A 280 5.00 -15.09 -32.15
N VAL A 281 6.22 -14.87 -31.63
CA VAL A 281 6.88 -15.78 -30.69
C VAL A 281 6.03 -15.99 -29.43
N ALA A 282 5.48 -14.91 -28.86
CA ALA A 282 4.63 -14.99 -27.67
C ALA A 282 3.35 -15.81 -27.94
N LEU A 283 2.67 -15.58 -29.06
CA LEU A 283 1.45 -16.31 -29.43
C LEU A 283 1.74 -17.78 -29.73
N ASN A 284 2.80 -18.10 -30.47
CA ASN A 284 3.24 -19.47 -30.72
C ASN A 284 3.56 -20.22 -29.41
N THR A 285 4.19 -19.54 -28.46
CA THR A 285 4.45 -20.09 -27.12
C THR A 285 3.14 -20.41 -26.38
N ILE A 286 2.13 -19.54 -26.49
CA ILE A 286 0.82 -19.75 -25.86
C ILE A 286 0.10 -20.94 -26.51
N VAL A 287 0.06 -20.99 -27.84
CA VAL A 287 -0.57 -22.06 -28.62
C VAL A 287 0.06 -23.42 -28.30
N SER A 288 1.40 -23.48 -28.27
CA SER A 288 2.15 -24.69 -27.92
C SER A 288 1.90 -25.13 -26.48
N LYS A 289 2.09 -24.24 -25.50
CA LYS A 289 1.94 -24.60 -24.07
C LYS A 289 0.50 -24.94 -23.67
N ASN A 290 -0.49 -24.29 -24.28
CA ASN A 290 -1.91 -24.55 -23.98
C ASN A 290 -2.53 -25.61 -24.89
N LYS A 291 -1.74 -26.22 -25.80
CA LYS A 291 -2.18 -27.24 -26.77
C LYS A 291 -3.44 -26.79 -27.51
N ILE A 292 -3.37 -25.65 -28.18
CA ILE A 292 -4.48 -25.10 -28.97
C ILE A 292 -4.32 -25.60 -30.40
N ASP A 293 -5.25 -26.42 -30.86
CA ASP A 293 -5.22 -26.97 -32.22
C ASP A 293 -5.81 -25.95 -33.22
N ASN A 294 -5.35 -26.01 -34.48
CA ASN A 294 -5.88 -25.24 -35.62
C ASN A 294 -5.91 -23.71 -35.43
N PHE A 295 -4.84 -23.14 -34.89
CA PHE A 295 -4.73 -21.69 -34.72
C PHE A 295 -3.64 -21.08 -35.61
N ASP A 296 -4.04 -20.35 -36.66
CA ASP A 296 -3.11 -19.66 -37.55
C ASP A 296 -2.63 -18.34 -36.94
N VAL A 297 -1.52 -18.41 -36.21
CA VAL A 297 -0.87 -17.25 -35.62
C VAL A 297 -0.37 -16.27 -36.70
N LYS A 298 0.14 -16.78 -37.83
CA LYS A 298 0.74 -15.96 -38.89
C LYS A 298 -0.32 -15.07 -39.56
N ALA A 299 -1.50 -15.61 -39.85
CA ALA A 299 -2.60 -14.81 -40.41
C ALA A 299 -2.99 -13.62 -39.52
N ILE A 300 -2.98 -13.79 -38.20
CA ILE A 300 -3.35 -12.72 -37.25
C ILE A 300 -2.27 -11.65 -37.14
N ILE A 301 -0.99 -12.07 -37.15
CA ILE A 301 0.14 -11.14 -37.17
C ILE A 301 0.10 -10.31 -38.45
N GLU A 302 -0.15 -10.94 -39.59
CA GLU A 302 -0.17 -10.28 -40.90
C GLU A 302 -1.38 -9.33 -41.05
N GLU A 303 -2.58 -9.73 -40.58
CA GLU A 303 -3.74 -8.82 -40.47
C GLU A 303 -3.38 -7.58 -39.63
N ARG A 304 -2.66 -7.77 -38.53
CA ARG A 304 -2.27 -6.67 -37.63
C ARG A 304 -1.21 -5.78 -38.24
N ARG A 305 -0.19 -6.35 -38.90
CA ARG A 305 0.89 -5.62 -39.56
C ARG A 305 0.32 -4.60 -40.55
N LYS A 306 -0.58 -5.05 -41.43
CA LYS A 306 -1.28 -4.19 -42.41
C LYS A 306 -2.06 -3.05 -41.75
N LEU A 307 -2.74 -3.31 -40.63
CA LEU A 307 -3.48 -2.28 -39.89
C LEU A 307 -2.56 -1.27 -39.20
N VAL A 308 -1.42 -1.71 -38.67
CA VAL A 308 -0.45 -0.83 -38.01
C VAL A 308 0.23 0.07 -39.03
N GLU A 309 0.66 -0.48 -40.17
CA GLU A 309 1.22 0.30 -41.29
C GLU A 309 0.24 1.39 -41.75
N LYS A 310 -1.03 1.05 -41.96
CA LYS A 310 -2.09 1.99 -42.33
C LYS A 310 -2.36 3.08 -41.26
N SER A 311 -2.04 2.82 -40.00
CA SER A 311 -2.23 3.78 -38.89
C SER A 311 -0.98 4.59 -38.54
N SER A 312 0.21 4.11 -38.91
CA SER A 312 1.49 4.76 -38.64
C SER A 312 1.65 6.08 -39.39
N ASP A 313 0.97 6.21 -40.53
CA ASP A 313 0.88 7.42 -41.34
C ASP A 313 0.15 8.58 -40.61
N ALA A 314 -0.53 8.30 -39.50
CA ALA A 314 -1.33 9.28 -38.75
C ALA A 314 -0.64 9.89 -37.52
N GLY A 315 0.62 9.55 -37.22
CA GLY A 315 1.53 10.31 -36.33
C GLY A 315 0.99 10.85 -35.01
N ARG A 316 -0.02 10.22 -34.39
CA ARG A 316 -0.75 10.85 -33.27
C ARG A 316 -0.16 10.44 -31.93
N ASN A 317 0.59 11.35 -31.31
CA ASN A 317 0.96 11.26 -29.90
C ASN A 317 -0.30 11.37 -29.04
N VAL A 318 -0.78 10.24 -28.52
CA VAL A 318 -1.96 10.18 -27.64
C VAL A 318 -1.57 10.74 -26.27
N SER A 319 -2.23 11.82 -25.85
CA SER A 319 -2.02 12.45 -24.55
C SER A 319 -3.17 12.12 -23.59
N LEU A 320 -2.94 12.20 -22.27
CA LEU A 320 -3.98 12.04 -21.25
C LEU A 320 -5.16 13.00 -21.45
N LEU A 321 -4.90 14.19 -22.01
CA LEU A 321 -5.95 15.17 -22.31
C LEU A 321 -6.89 14.71 -23.42
N ASP A 322 -6.48 13.76 -24.26
CA ASP A 322 -7.34 13.20 -25.32
C ASP A 322 -8.50 12.39 -24.75
N LEU A 323 -8.42 11.92 -23.49
CA LEU A 323 -9.54 11.25 -22.82
C LEU A 323 -10.77 12.15 -22.67
N PHE A 324 -10.56 13.47 -22.60
CA PHE A 324 -11.64 14.45 -22.40
C PHE A 324 -12.09 15.11 -23.69
N LYS A 325 -11.36 14.95 -24.80
CA LYS A 325 -11.70 15.55 -26.10
C LYS A 325 -12.88 14.87 -26.78
N GLY A 326 -12.99 13.54 -26.67
CA GLY A 326 -14.08 12.78 -27.30
C GLY A 326 -15.31 12.66 -26.41
N GLU A 327 -16.51 12.98 -26.90
CA GLU A 327 -17.74 12.98 -26.09
C GLU A 327 -18.06 11.62 -25.44
N LYS A 328 -17.94 10.53 -26.20
CA LYS A 328 -18.15 9.16 -25.71
C LYS A 328 -17.11 8.74 -24.69
N LEU A 329 -15.84 9.13 -24.91
CA LEU A 329 -14.74 8.78 -24.02
C LEU A 329 -14.82 9.58 -22.72
N ARG A 330 -15.11 10.89 -22.80
CA ARG A 330 -15.36 11.78 -21.67
C ARG A 330 -16.49 11.26 -20.76
N LYS A 331 -17.64 10.87 -21.33
CA LYS A 331 -18.76 10.29 -20.58
C LYS A 331 -18.34 9.03 -19.81
N LYS A 332 -17.62 8.11 -20.46
CA LYS A 332 -17.10 6.88 -19.81
C LYS A 332 -16.07 7.21 -18.72
N THR A 333 -15.14 8.12 -18.99
CA THR A 333 -14.11 8.55 -18.03
C THR A 333 -14.75 9.16 -16.78
N ILE A 334 -15.70 10.09 -16.92
CA ILE A 334 -16.42 10.71 -15.80
C ILE A 334 -17.19 9.66 -14.99
N LEU A 335 -17.90 8.73 -15.65
CA LEU A 335 -18.64 7.67 -14.96
C LEU A 335 -17.71 6.71 -14.19
N ILE A 336 -16.53 6.41 -14.74
CA ILE A 336 -15.50 5.64 -14.03
C ILE A 336 -15.01 6.43 -12.81
N PHE A 337 -14.72 7.73 -12.93
CA PHE A 337 -14.32 8.55 -11.77
C PHE A 337 -15.38 8.58 -10.67
N ILE A 338 -16.66 8.79 -11.04
CA ILE A 338 -17.78 8.81 -10.09
C ILE A 338 -17.94 7.46 -9.41
N SER A 339 -17.92 6.35 -10.16
CA SER A 339 -18.07 5.01 -9.58
C SER A 339 -16.92 4.67 -8.64
N TYR A 340 -15.66 5.00 -9.00
CA TYR A 340 -14.52 4.83 -8.12
C TYR A 340 -14.62 5.68 -6.86
N PHE A 341 -15.03 6.94 -6.99
CA PHE A 341 -15.24 7.83 -5.86
C PHE A 341 -16.33 7.28 -4.92
N ALA A 342 -17.48 6.88 -5.46
CA ALA A 342 -18.59 6.33 -4.69
C ALA A 342 -18.21 5.05 -3.94
N ILE A 343 -17.52 4.11 -4.60
CA ILE A 343 -17.06 2.86 -3.95
C ILE A 343 -16.10 3.16 -2.80
N ARG A 344 -15.11 4.04 -3.03
CA ARG A 344 -14.11 4.39 -2.01
C ARG A 344 -14.71 5.17 -0.86
N PHE A 345 -15.58 6.14 -1.16
CA PHE A 345 -16.29 6.93 -0.17
C PHE A 345 -17.21 6.06 0.69
N TYR A 346 -18.04 5.21 0.08
CA TYR A 346 -18.93 4.30 0.80
C TYR A 346 -18.18 3.31 1.69
N SER A 347 -17.07 2.73 1.18
CA SER A 347 -16.25 1.78 1.95
C SER A 347 -15.61 2.41 3.19
N ARG A 348 -15.24 3.71 3.13
CA ARG A 348 -14.63 4.42 4.27
C ARG A 348 -15.66 5.08 5.19
N GLY A 349 -16.77 5.57 4.66
CA GLY A 349 -17.86 6.16 5.44
C GLY A 349 -18.49 5.19 6.43
N LYS A 350 -18.60 3.89 6.09
CA LYS A 350 -19.09 2.85 7.02
C LYS A 350 -18.14 2.57 8.18
N ASN A 351 -16.82 2.74 8.00
CA ASN A 351 -15.84 2.55 9.07
C ASN A 351 -15.76 3.76 10.03
N SER A 352 -16.03 4.97 9.55
CA SER A 352 -16.12 6.16 10.42
C SER A 352 -17.39 6.19 11.27
N GLY A 353 -18.43 5.44 10.90
CA GLY A 353 -19.71 5.35 11.61
C GLY A 353 -19.75 4.30 12.73
N LYS A 354 -18.78 3.39 12.81
CA LYS A 354 -18.63 2.48 13.95
C LYS A 354 -17.62 3.06 14.93
N LYS A 355 -18.12 3.85 15.89
CA LYS A 355 -17.40 4.05 17.17
C LYS A 355 -17.02 2.67 17.72
N PRO A 356 -15.80 2.45 18.22
CA PRO A 356 -15.48 1.19 18.87
C PRO A 356 -16.40 1.06 20.08
N SER A 357 -17.35 0.12 20.00
CA SER A 357 -18.09 -0.37 21.14
C SER A 357 -17.06 -0.95 22.12
N SER A 358 -16.95 -0.31 23.28
CA SER A 358 -16.48 -0.88 24.54
C SER A 358 -16.18 -2.37 24.48
N SER A 359 -14.90 -2.74 24.34
CA SER A 359 -14.47 -4.06 24.78
C SER A 359 -14.50 -4.03 26.30
N SER A 360 -15.63 -4.50 26.82
CA SER A 360 -15.81 -4.97 28.19
C SER A 360 -14.56 -5.69 28.66
N SER A 361 -14.05 -5.23 29.80
CA SER A 361 -13.38 -6.06 30.79
C SER A 361 -13.97 -7.48 30.75
N ARG A 362 -13.15 -8.45 30.32
CA ARG A 362 -13.32 -9.85 30.70
C ARG A 362 -12.13 -10.20 31.55
N THR A 363 -12.41 -10.20 32.84
CA THR A 363 -11.77 -11.02 33.85
C THR A 363 -11.42 -12.39 33.29
N LEU A 364 -10.14 -12.77 33.43
CA LEU A 364 -9.71 -14.16 33.41
C LEU A 364 -10.50 -14.93 34.50
N PRO A 365 -11.08 -16.10 34.23
CA PRO A 365 -11.40 -17.02 35.32
C PRO A 365 -10.10 -17.73 35.76
N PRO A 366 -9.92 -17.96 37.08
CA PRO A 366 -8.82 -18.77 37.58
C PRO A 366 -9.15 -20.25 37.38
N GLY A 367 -8.15 -21.04 36.96
CA GLY A 367 -8.10 -22.49 37.16
C GLY A 367 -9.10 -23.36 36.39
N CYS A 368 -8.59 -24.08 35.38
CA CYS A 368 -8.71 -25.54 35.18
C CYS A 368 -8.09 -25.91 33.82
#